data_AF-A0A9X3P7E9-F1
#
_entry.id   AF-A0A9X3P7E9-F1
#
_cell.length_a   1.000
_cell.length_b   1.000
_cell.length_c   1.000
_cell.angle_alpha   90.00
_cell.angle_beta   90.00
_cell.angle_gamma   90.00
#
_symmetry.space_group_name_H-M   'P 1'
#
loop_
_entity.id
_entity.type
_entity.pdbx_description
1 polymer ?
#
loop_
_entity_poly.entity_id
_entity_poly.type
_entity_poly.pdbx_seq_one_letter_code
_entity_poly.pdbx_strand_id
1 'polypeptide(L)' 'MRDRHDLTLQALARIERKLDLVMQHLEIRDYAPPEPDPFGGVRDLVRQGRKIQAIKAYREITGVGLKEAKDAVERMEAGR' A
#
# COMPACT_ATOMS: atom_id res chain seq x y z
N MET A 1 2.63 -0.17 -40.54
CA MET A 1 2.02 -0.90 -39.41
C MET A 1 2.23 -0.16 -38.07
N ARG A 2 2.12 1.18 -38.04
CA ARG A 2 2.29 2.03 -36.85
C ARG A 2 1.06 2.89 -36.52
N ASP A 3 0.08 2.95 -37.41
CA ASP A 3 -0.98 3.98 -37.38
C ASP A 3 -2.11 3.69 -36.39
N ARG A 4 -2.38 2.41 -36.11
CA ARG A 4 -3.48 2.04 -35.20
C ARG A 4 -3.14 2.30 -33.74
N HIS A 5 -1.88 2.09 -33.36
CA HIS A 5 -1.39 2.32 -32.00
C HIS A 5 -1.34 3.82 -31.66
N ASP A 6 -0.98 4.67 -32.63
CA ASP A 6 -0.94 6.12 -32.42
C ASP A 6 -2.34 6.72 -32.20
N LEU A 7 -3.32 6.28 -32.99
CA LEU A 7 -4.72 6.67 -32.82
C LEU A 7 -5.28 6.22 -31.46
N THR A 8 -4.93 5.03 -30.99
CA THR A 8 -5.37 4.55 -29.66
C THR A 8 -4.76 5.36 -28.52
N LEU A 9 -3.49 5.76 -28.63
CA LEU A 9 -2.82 6.57 -27.62
C LEU A 9 -3.39 8.00 -27.57
N GLN A 10 -3.68 8.61 -28.73
CA GLN A 10 -4.32 9.93 -28.78
C GLN A 10 -5.74 9.90 -28.22
N ALA A 11 -6.52 8.86 -28.53
CA ALA A 11 -7.87 8.70 -27.97
C ALA A 11 -7.83 8.54 -26.44
N LEU A 12 -6.87 7.75 -25.94
CA LEU A 12 -6.66 7.56 -24.50
C LEU A 12 -6.29 8.88 -23.81
N ALA A 13 -5.32 9.62 -24.34
CA ALA A 13 -4.91 10.91 -23.78
C ALA A 13 -6.05 11.94 -23.74
N ARG A 14 -6.98 11.89 -24.70
CA ARG A 14 -8.19 12.74 -24.69
C ARG A 14 -9.16 12.34 -23.59
N ILE A 15 -9.28 11.04 -23.33
CA ILE A 15 -10.17 10.50 -22.29
C ILE A 15 -9.60 10.83 -20.91
N GLU A 16 -8.31 10.58 -20.68
CA GLU A 16 -7.62 10.90 -19.42
C GLU A 16 -7.79 12.39 -19.07
N ARG A 17 -7.53 13.30 -20.02
CA ARG A 17 -7.73 14.74 -19.81
C ARG A 17 -9.16 15.12 -19.42
N LYS A 18 -10.16 14.47 -20.03
CA LYS A 18 -11.56 14.73 -19.68
C LYS A 18 -11.90 14.18 -18.29
N LEU A 19 -11.35 13.01 -17.96
CA LEU A 19 -11.53 12.39 -16.65
C LEU A 19 -10.95 13.29 -15.56
N ASP A 20 -9.74 13.83 -15.75
CA ASP A 20 -9.11 14.76 -14.80
C ASP A 20 -9.98 15.98 -14.53
N LEU A 21 -10.53 16.60 -15.59
CA LEU A 21 -11.42 17.76 -15.47
C LEU A 21 -12.71 17.43 -14.72
N VAL A 22 -13.28 16.24 -14.95
CA VAL A 22 -14.48 15.78 -14.24
C VAL A 22 -14.16 15.47 -12.78
N MET A 23 -13.06 14.76 -12.49
CA MET A 23 -12.63 14.46 -11.13
C MET A 23 -12.38 15.75 -10.34
N GLN A 24 -11.73 16.75 -10.95
CA GLN A 24 -11.52 18.06 -10.35
C GLN A 24 -12.84 18.79 -10.08
N HIS A 25 -13.77 18.80 -11.05
CA HIS A 25 -15.06 19.48 -10.89
C HIS A 25 -15.92 18.86 -9.76
N LEU A 26 -15.84 17.54 -9.61
CA LEU A 26 -16.58 16.78 -8.61
C LEU A 26 -15.84 16.66 -7.27
N GLU A 27 -14.66 17.28 -7.13
CA GLU A 27 -13.79 17.16 -5.96
C GLU A 27 -13.46 15.71 -5.58
N ILE A 28 -13.48 14.82 -6.58
CA ILE A 28 -13.10 13.42 -6.42
C ILE A 28 -11.59 13.39 -6.30
N ARG A 29 -11.12 13.15 -5.09
CA ARG A 29 -9.72 12.82 -4.86
C ARG A 29 -9.49 11.43 -5.43
N ASP A 30 -8.44 11.28 -6.23
CA ASP A 30 -7.96 9.97 -6.64
C ASP A 30 -7.60 9.18 -5.38
N TYR A 31 -8.55 8.35 -4.93
CA TYR A 31 -8.31 7.42 -3.85
C TYR A 31 -7.67 6.20 -4.49
N ALA A 32 -6.40 6.36 -4.88
CA ALA A 32 -5.51 5.23 -4.85
C ALA A 32 -5.46 4.79 -3.38
N PRO A 33 -5.99 3.60 -3.02
CA PRO A 33 -5.80 3.10 -1.66
C PRO A 33 -4.30 3.16 -1.39
N PRO A 34 -3.87 3.64 -0.20
CA PRO A 34 -2.47 3.62 0.15
C PRO A 34 -1.96 2.21 -0.11
N GLU A 35 -0.76 2.11 -0.71
CA GLU A 35 -0.16 0.81 -0.98
C GLU A 35 -0.31 -0.07 0.26
N PRO A 36 -0.75 -1.33 0.10
CA PRO A 36 -1.11 -2.17 1.23
C PRO A 36 0.07 -2.23 2.19
N ASP A 37 -0.08 -1.72 3.42
CA ASP A 37 0.97 -1.78 4.45
C ASP A 37 1.30 -3.26 4.69
N PRO A 38 2.49 -3.74 4.27
CA PRO A 38 2.85 -5.15 4.41
C PRO A 38 2.84 -5.59 5.87
N PHE A 39 2.99 -4.64 6.80
CA PHE A 39 3.02 -4.85 8.24
C PHE A 39 1.74 -4.41 8.94
N GLY A 40 0.67 -4.05 8.23
CA GLY A 40 -0.59 -3.62 8.82
C GLY A 40 -1.12 -4.63 9.84
N GLY A 41 -1.15 -5.91 9.45
CA GLY A 41 -1.54 -7.00 10.35
C GLY A 41 -0.59 -7.21 11.54
N VAL A 42 0.72 -6.94 11.38
CA VAL A 42 1.68 -6.98 12.50
C VAL A 42 1.38 -5.87 13.49
N ARG A 43 1.14 -4.64 13.02
CA ARG A 43 0.77 -3.51 13.88
C ARG A 43 -0.55 -3.76 14.61
N ASP A 44 -1.53 -4.38 13.95
CA ASP A 44 -2.80 -4.75 14.59
C ASP A 44 -2.60 -5.75 15.72
N LEU A 45 -1.75 -6.77 15.52
CA LEU A 45 -1.38 -7.73 16.56
C LEU A 45 -0.66 -7.05 17.72
N VAL A 46 0.27 -6.13 17.44
CA VAL A 46 0.91 -5.31 18.48
C VAL A 46 -0.14 -4.50 19.24
N ARG A 47 -1.09 -3.88 18.53
CA ARG A 47 -2.17 -3.11 19.16
C ARG A 47 -3.07 -4.00 20.05
N GLN A 48 -3.27 -5.24 19.68
CA GLN A 48 -4.04 -6.21 20.45
C GLN A 48 -3.25 -6.84 21.62
N GLY A 49 -1.98 -6.48 21.85
CA GLY A 49 -1.13 -7.09 22.88
C GLY A 49 -0.68 -8.53 22.51
N ARG A 50 -0.87 -8.92 21.26
CA ARG A 50 -0.64 -10.27 20.72
C ARG A 50 0.82 -10.44 20.25
N LYS A 51 1.77 -10.20 21.15
CA LYS A 51 3.21 -10.05 20.84
C LYS A 51 3.84 -11.26 20.14
N ILE A 52 3.56 -12.48 20.59
CA ILE A 52 4.12 -13.70 19.97
C ILE A 52 3.64 -13.86 18.52
N GLN A 53 2.36 -13.56 18.28
CA GLN A 53 1.76 -13.65 16.94
C GLN A 53 2.30 -12.54 16.03
N ALA A 54 2.51 -11.33 16.56
CA ALA A 54 3.16 -10.23 15.83
C ALA A 54 4.59 -10.61 15.40
N ILE A 55 5.38 -11.20 16.30
CA ILE A 55 6.75 -11.66 16.01
C ILE A 55 6.73 -12.75 14.93
N LYS A 56 5.82 -13.72 15.04
CA LYS A 56 5.67 -14.77 14.04
C LYS A 56 5.34 -14.19 12.66
N ALA A 57 4.34 -13.32 12.57
CA ALA A 57 3.93 -12.69 11.33
C ALA A 57 5.06 -11.85 10.71
N TYR A 58 5.79 -11.08 11.54
CA TYR A 58 6.93 -10.29 11.06
C TYR A 58 8.03 -11.17 10.45
N ARG A 59 8.31 -12.33 11.04
CA ARG A 59 9.27 -13.30 10.49
C ARG A 59 8.80 -13.92 9.19
N GLU A 60 7.52 -14.23 9.06
CA GLU A 60 6.95 -14.79 7.83
C GLU A 60 7.02 -13.79 6.67
N ILE A 61 6.84 -12.50 6.96
CA ILE A 61 6.93 -11.42 5.96
C ILE A 61 8.38 -11.15 5.54
N THR A 62 9.33 -11.14 6.49
CA THR A 62 10.69 -10.63 6.26
C THR A 62 11.78 -11.69 6.17
N GLY A 63 11.51 -12.92 6.62
CA GLY A 63 12.48 -14.01 6.68
C GLY A 63 13.55 -13.87 7.77
N VAL A 64 13.50 -12.83 8.62
CA VAL A 64 14.54 -12.58 9.63
C VAL A 64 14.50 -13.57 10.80
N GLY A 65 15.59 -13.59 11.57
CA GLY A 65 15.72 -14.38 12.78
C GLY A 65 14.79 -13.90 13.89
N LEU A 66 14.63 -14.76 14.91
CA LEU A 66 13.71 -14.50 16.02
C LEU A 66 14.07 -13.24 16.81
N LYS A 67 15.37 -12.98 17.01
CA LYS A 67 15.86 -11.79 17.70
C LYS A 67 15.48 -10.51 16.94
N GLU A 68 15.78 -10.44 15.65
CA GLU A 68 15.50 -9.26 14.83
C GLU A 68 14.01 -8.95 14.72
N ALA A 69 13.18 -10.00 14.60
CA ALA A 69 11.74 -9.84 14.57
C ALA A 69 11.18 -9.36 15.91
N LYS A 70 11.70 -9.88 17.04
CA LYS A 70 11.34 -9.39 18.37
C LYS A 70 11.68 -7.92 18.52
N ASP A 71 12.91 -7.53 18.17
CA ASP A 71 13.36 -6.14 18.29
C ASP A 71 12.52 -5.19 17.41
N ALA A 72 12.13 -5.63 16.21
CA ALA A 72 11.25 -4.85 15.33
C ALA A 72 9.85 -4.66 15.93
N VAL A 73 9.25 -5.72 16.46
CA VAL A 73 7.94 -5.68 17.12
C VAL A 73 7.98 -4.80 18.37
N GLU A 74 9.05 -4.83 19.14
CA GLU A 74 9.23 -3.98 20.32
C GLU A 74 9.34 -2.49 19.95
N ARG A 75 10.00 -2.15 18.84
CA ARG A 75 9.98 -0.78 18.32
C ARG A 75 8.59 -0.33 17.88
N MET A 76 7.79 -1.23 17.29
CA MET A 76 6.40 -0.94 16.93
C MET A 76 5.51 -0.74 18.17
N GLU A 77 5.80 -1.45 19.25
CA GLU A 77 5.11 -1.33 20.55
C GLU A 77 5.46 -0.01 21.26
N ALA A 78 6.71 0.43 21.18
CA ALA A 78 7.17 1.69 21.78
C ALA A 78 6.69 2.96 21.06
N GLY A 79 6.38 2.87 19.76
CA GLY A 79 5.85 3.96 18.95
C GLY A 79 4.32 4.07 18.96
N ARG A 80 3.65 3.39 19.89
CA ARG A 80 2.20 3.36 20.03
C ARG A 80 1.65 4.57 20.80
#